data_AF-A0A934DPV1-F1
#
_entry.id   AF-A0A934DPV1-F1
#
_cell.length_a   1.000
_cell.length_b   1.000
_cell.length_c   1.000
_cell.angle_alpha   90.00
_cell.angle_beta   90.00
_cell.angle_gamma   90.00
#
_symmetry.space_group_name_H-M   'P 1'
#
loop_
_entity.id
_entity.type
_entity.pdbx_description
1 polymer ?
#
loop_
_entity_poly.entity_id
_entity_poly.type
_entity_poly.pdbx_seq_one_letter_code
_entity_poly.pdbx_strand_id
1 'polypeptide(L)'
;MRPARGRMRPGLLLAALTLMLLAGLAGAAGAAAPAAPHDPAYLAFFPPPQAQGQVPVVLHADPRSTDRVTMISFGVPFPPGFVRDPKQIALVDNGGKELPIRVKVLATWKDPVPGAGSIRAALVQFRDFISVAMPRTYTLRWGAPRQENETEEWPARQHWLTIEDKALAGTNLQEPPVYAVLPKQWLGQALLKGRILPSGSDPKWEFYDHNMGKYFLTAINQFDPRVEKIYVSDYMKDYECWLFDRATTFYVTHIRQGGLEPLRQGVRATQVYASKLLPDGRFALLGDKEPPDVKFGFQECLALTYWLTGDEKVLNTSKSVLKLLDVWDPVLTPQRTFWTERHLAFALLNATVAYEMTGDAQLLERARALFEAGYNAQINPLPGAPKDGCMVHTARQHGEKIEGWLCSSWMSALAVDAMLRYYLVSADPRVAKSIEMLAESLARFGTYKLQGKGEKYPWVVAHYLYGSQPPKDREVYEYNDLQHSLDNLKTVAAANYFLRKQGKVRPELERLQEELIKSAKYDLERWYIKDGPAHGKPEYPLWPKRRYGWMFRTTAELDWLINQK
;
A
#
# COMPACT_ATOMS: atom_id res chain seq x y z
N MET A 1 -44.21 -20.62 -72.46
CA MET A 1 -43.15 -19.93 -73.22
C MET A 1 -41.80 -20.56 -72.88
N ARG A 2 -41.08 -20.99 -73.93
CA ARG A 2 -39.65 -21.30 -74.19
C ARG A 2 -38.54 -21.02 -73.13
N PRO A 3 -37.32 -21.60 -73.27
CA PRO A 3 -36.78 -22.58 -72.32
C PRO A 3 -35.32 -22.31 -71.79
N ALA A 4 -34.86 -23.21 -70.91
CA ALA A 4 -33.54 -23.90 -70.87
C ALA A 4 -32.16 -23.18 -70.98
N ARG A 5 -31.27 -23.64 -70.06
CA ARG A 5 -29.82 -23.97 -70.19
C ARG A 5 -28.78 -22.83 -70.29
N GLY A 6 -27.65 -23.05 -69.61
CA GLY A 6 -26.33 -22.61 -70.10
C GLY A 6 -25.23 -22.40 -69.06
N ARG A 7 -24.36 -23.41 -68.87
CA ARG A 7 -22.98 -23.24 -68.35
C ARG A 7 -22.10 -22.59 -69.43
N MET A 8 -21.10 -21.78 -69.07
CA MET A 8 -19.71 -21.86 -69.59
C MET A 8 -18.75 -20.86 -68.89
N ARG A 9 -17.59 -21.38 -68.47
CA ARG A 9 -16.29 -20.65 -68.27
C ARG A 9 -15.60 -20.50 -69.67
N PRO A 10 -14.34 -20.05 -69.88
CA PRO A 10 -13.29 -19.45 -69.05
C PRO A 10 -12.58 -18.22 -69.73
N GLY A 11 -11.46 -17.78 -69.16
CA GLY A 11 -10.73 -16.54 -69.45
C GLY A 11 -10.01 -16.39 -70.79
N LEU A 12 -9.35 -15.24 -70.95
CA LEU A 12 -8.21 -15.01 -71.83
C LEU A 12 -7.51 -13.71 -71.39
N LEU A 13 -6.17 -13.71 -71.33
CA LEU A 13 -5.38 -12.52 -71.64
C LEU A 13 -4.48 -11.97 -70.53
N LEU A 14 -3.40 -12.68 -70.23
CA LEU A 14 -2.23 -12.22 -69.48
C LEU A 14 -1.51 -11.03 -70.17
N ALA A 15 -1.00 -10.12 -69.33
CA ALA A 15 0.33 -9.51 -69.37
C ALA A 15 0.86 -8.84 -70.65
N ALA A 16 1.06 -7.52 -70.59
CA ALA A 16 2.40 -6.92 -70.49
C ALA A 16 2.34 -5.39 -70.64
N LEU A 17 2.62 -4.65 -69.56
CA LEU A 17 3.64 -3.60 -69.60
C LEU A 17 4.06 -3.24 -68.18
N THR A 18 5.35 -3.39 -67.94
CA THR A 18 6.07 -3.18 -66.68
C THR A 18 6.60 -1.74 -66.62
N LEU A 19 6.86 -1.28 -65.38
CA LEU A 19 7.74 -0.15 -65.01
C LEU A 19 7.27 1.28 -65.33
N MET A 20 6.77 1.98 -64.30
CA MET A 20 7.39 3.17 -63.70
C MET A 20 6.39 3.88 -62.78
N LEU A 21 6.38 3.53 -61.49
CA LEU A 21 5.98 4.42 -60.37
C LEU A 21 6.29 3.68 -59.05
N LEU A 22 7.58 3.52 -58.80
CA LEU A 22 8.16 3.09 -57.53
C LEU A 22 9.01 4.26 -57.01
N ALA A 23 8.34 5.28 -56.48
CA ALA A 23 8.94 6.31 -55.64
C ALA A 23 7.81 7.07 -54.93
N GLY A 24 7.79 7.02 -53.59
CA GLY A 24 7.07 8.03 -52.80
C GLY A 24 5.91 7.57 -51.91
N LEU A 25 5.97 6.40 -51.27
CA LEU A 25 5.19 6.13 -50.05
C LEU A 25 6.06 5.38 -49.03
N ALA A 26 7.17 6.01 -48.64
CA ALA A 26 7.75 5.76 -47.33
C ALA A 26 6.84 6.45 -46.31
N GLY A 27 5.97 5.67 -45.67
CA GLY A 27 5.17 6.15 -44.54
C GLY A 27 6.13 6.68 -43.49
N ALA A 28 6.09 8.00 -43.27
CA ALA A 28 6.72 8.62 -42.12
C ALA A 28 6.14 7.94 -40.88
N ALA A 29 6.96 7.14 -40.20
CA ALA A 29 6.71 6.78 -38.82
C ALA A 29 6.57 8.11 -38.08
N GLY A 30 5.33 8.49 -37.77
CA GLY A 30 5.06 9.67 -36.97
C GLY A 30 5.85 9.51 -35.68
N ALA A 31 6.89 10.32 -35.51
CA ALA A 31 7.55 10.47 -34.24
C ALA A 31 6.44 10.77 -33.24
N ALA A 32 6.19 9.85 -32.31
CA ALA A 32 5.25 10.10 -31.22
C ALA A 32 5.64 11.44 -30.62
N ALA A 33 4.68 12.38 -30.58
CA ALA A 33 4.91 13.66 -29.92
C ALA A 33 5.51 13.36 -28.54
N PRO A 34 6.57 14.08 -28.11
CA PRO A 34 7.16 13.84 -26.81
C PRO A 34 6.04 13.89 -25.77
N ALA A 35 5.93 12.82 -24.97
CA ALA A 35 4.93 12.75 -23.91
C ALA A 35 5.00 14.04 -23.10
N ALA A 36 3.84 14.66 -22.83
CA ALA A 36 3.80 15.87 -22.04
C ALA A 36 4.60 15.65 -20.74
N PRO A 37 5.47 16.59 -20.34
CA PRO A 37 6.25 16.43 -19.13
C PRO A 37 5.31 16.19 -17.95
N HIS A 38 5.66 15.23 -17.08
CA HIS A 38 4.83 14.95 -15.92
C HIS A 38 4.68 16.18 -15.02
N ASP A 39 3.55 16.26 -14.33
CA ASP A 39 3.27 17.30 -13.33
C ASP A 39 4.40 17.36 -12.27
N PRO A 40 4.95 18.55 -11.93
CA PRO A 40 5.93 18.69 -10.85
C PRO A 40 5.50 18.08 -9.51
N ALA A 41 4.20 18.13 -9.18
CA ALA A 41 3.61 17.48 -8.01
C ALA A 41 3.66 15.95 -8.10
N TYR A 42 3.63 15.37 -9.30
CA TYR A 42 3.89 13.94 -9.48
C TYR A 42 5.39 13.64 -9.31
N LEU A 43 6.25 14.40 -9.99
CA LEU A 43 7.70 14.17 -9.98
C LEU A 43 8.33 14.23 -8.58
N ALA A 44 7.80 15.08 -7.69
CA ALA A 44 8.35 15.23 -6.34
C ALA A 44 8.23 13.97 -5.45
N PHE A 45 7.35 13.01 -5.77
CA PHE A 45 7.30 11.73 -5.05
C PHE A 45 8.54 10.87 -5.29
N PHE A 46 9.23 11.07 -6.42
CA PHE A 46 10.30 10.20 -6.87
C PHE A 46 11.67 10.75 -6.43
N PRO A 47 12.52 9.94 -5.79
CA PRO A 47 13.90 10.35 -5.58
C PRO A 47 14.61 10.54 -6.92
N PRO A 48 15.57 11.48 -7.03
CA PRO A 48 16.41 11.60 -8.20
C PRO A 48 17.13 10.27 -8.50
N PRO A 49 17.11 9.78 -9.76
CA PRO A 49 17.80 8.55 -10.14
C PRO A 49 19.30 8.60 -9.83
N GLN A 50 19.85 7.50 -9.33
CA GLN A 50 21.29 7.32 -9.11
C GLN A 50 21.81 6.16 -9.96
N ALA A 51 22.68 6.46 -10.93
CA ALA A 51 23.23 5.46 -11.85
C ALA A 51 24.17 4.44 -11.18
N GLN A 52 24.75 4.80 -10.03
CA GLN A 52 25.63 3.96 -9.24
C GLN A 52 25.49 4.28 -7.76
N GLY A 53 25.81 3.31 -6.91
CA GLY A 53 25.80 3.50 -5.46
C GLY A 53 25.91 2.20 -4.70
N GLN A 54 25.70 2.28 -3.39
CA GLN A 54 25.74 1.13 -2.51
C GLN A 54 24.79 1.27 -1.32
N VAL A 55 24.36 0.15 -0.77
CA VAL A 55 23.51 0.07 0.42
C VAL A 55 23.97 -1.08 1.31
N PRO A 56 24.15 -0.87 2.63
CA PRO A 56 24.46 -1.97 3.52
C PRO A 56 23.24 -2.89 3.68
N VAL A 57 23.48 -4.18 3.80
CA VAL A 57 22.47 -5.21 4.05
C VAL A 57 22.91 -5.96 5.30
N VAL A 58 22.08 -5.93 6.35
CA VAL A 58 22.39 -6.65 7.60
C VAL A 58 21.65 -7.97 7.59
N LEU A 59 22.39 -9.07 7.63
CA LEU A 59 21.85 -10.43 7.67
C LEU A 59 21.71 -10.90 9.12
N HIS A 60 20.52 -11.37 9.45
CA HIS A 60 20.15 -11.93 10.75
C HIS A 60 19.80 -13.40 10.59
N ALA A 61 20.75 -14.28 10.93
CA ALA A 61 20.52 -15.71 10.89
C ALA A 61 19.68 -16.19 12.08
N ASP A 62 18.78 -17.13 11.81
CA ASP A 62 18.16 -17.93 12.86
C ASP A 62 19.22 -18.86 13.51
N PRO A 63 19.23 -19.05 14.84
CA PRO A 63 20.13 -20.00 15.50
C PRO A 63 20.11 -21.41 14.90
N ARG A 64 18.97 -21.87 14.38
CA ARG A 64 18.82 -23.17 13.73
C ARG A 64 19.51 -23.25 12.36
N SER A 65 19.98 -22.13 11.81
CA SER A 65 20.72 -22.04 10.54
C SER A 65 22.23 -21.99 10.73
N THR A 66 22.73 -22.15 11.96
CA THR A 66 24.17 -22.10 12.28
C THR A 66 24.88 -23.42 11.97
N ASP A 67 26.22 -23.34 11.93
CA ASP A 67 27.19 -24.41 11.63
C ASP A 67 26.92 -25.17 10.34
N ARG A 68 26.38 -24.47 9.33
CA ARG A 68 26.08 -25.05 8.01
C ARG A 68 26.16 -24.01 6.90
N VAL A 69 26.34 -24.50 5.67
CA VAL A 69 26.10 -23.69 4.48
C VAL A 69 24.60 -23.48 4.34
N THR A 70 24.19 -22.22 4.31
CA THR A 70 22.80 -21.81 4.19
C THR A 70 22.58 -21.11 2.85
N MET A 71 21.46 -21.43 2.22
CA MET A 71 20.97 -20.68 1.08
C MET A 71 20.30 -19.41 1.57
N ILE A 72 20.86 -18.27 1.21
CA ILE A 72 20.33 -16.97 1.60
C ILE A 72 19.59 -16.40 0.40
N SER A 73 18.35 -15.98 0.61
CA SER A 73 17.48 -15.41 -0.42
C SER A 73 16.75 -14.22 0.18
N PHE A 74 16.88 -13.05 -0.43
CA PHE A 74 16.16 -11.85 -0.01
C PHE A 74 15.86 -10.93 -1.18
N GLY A 75 14.76 -10.20 -1.07
CA GLY A 75 14.37 -9.21 -2.04
C GLY A 75 14.98 -7.84 -1.72
N VAL A 76 15.40 -7.13 -2.77
CA VAL A 76 15.95 -5.78 -2.71
C VAL A 76 15.09 -4.88 -3.58
N PRO A 77 14.30 -3.98 -2.97
CA PRO A 77 13.54 -3.00 -3.72
C PRO A 77 14.47 -1.84 -4.13
N PHE A 78 14.27 -1.32 -5.34
CA PHE A 78 15.04 -0.23 -5.91
C PHE A 78 14.13 0.95 -6.25
N PRO A 79 14.54 2.19 -5.94
CA PRO A 79 13.83 3.37 -6.41
C PRO A 79 13.81 3.46 -7.95
N PRO A 80 12.81 4.14 -8.54
CA PRO A 80 12.72 4.26 -9.99
C PRO A 80 13.96 4.88 -10.61
N GLY A 81 14.45 4.25 -11.68
CA GLY A 81 15.59 4.71 -12.47
C GLY A 81 16.96 4.34 -11.93
N PHE A 82 17.08 3.67 -10.78
CA PHE A 82 18.39 3.37 -10.18
C PHE A 82 19.13 2.23 -10.88
N VAL A 83 18.43 1.13 -11.19
CA VAL A 83 19.04 -0.06 -11.81
C VAL A 83 18.15 -0.57 -12.93
N ARG A 84 18.73 -0.83 -14.11
CA ARG A 84 18.00 -1.39 -15.26
C ARG A 84 18.41 -2.82 -15.59
N ASP A 85 19.69 -3.14 -15.42
CA ASP A 85 20.24 -4.47 -15.71
C ASP A 85 20.58 -5.19 -14.40
N PRO A 86 20.01 -6.37 -14.11
CA PRO A 86 20.35 -7.13 -12.91
C PRO A 86 21.84 -7.52 -12.86
N LYS A 87 22.56 -7.55 -13.98
CA LYS A 87 24.01 -7.77 -14.03
C LYS A 87 24.81 -6.66 -13.35
N GLN A 88 24.22 -5.49 -13.15
CA GLN A 88 24.87 -4.39 -12.45
C GLN A 88 24.77 -4.49 -10.93
N ILE A 89 24.05 -5.48 -10.39
CA ILE A 89 23.91 -5.68 -8.94
C ILE A 89 25.00 -6.65 -8.49
N ALA A 90 25.82 -6.23 -7.53
CA ALA A 90 26.85 -7.03 -6.88
C ALA A 90 26.69 -7.02 -5.36
N LEU A 91 27.18 -8.05 -4.68
CA LEU A 91 27.22 -8.13 -3.21
C LEU A 91 28.65 -8.35 -2.77
N VAL A 92 29.12 -7.56 -1.81
CA VAL A 92 30.45 -7.72 -1.20
C VAL A 92 30.32 -7.98 0.29
N ASP A 93 31.23 -8.80 0.83
CA ASP A 93 31.35 -9.03 2.27
C ASP A 93 32.07 -7.86 2.98
N ASN A 94 32.24 -7.95 4.30
CA ASN A 94 32.93 -6.93 5.09
C ASN A 94 34.44 -6.80 4.78
N GLY A 95 35.03 -7.80 4.11
CA GLY A 95 36.41 -7.75 3.62
C GLY A 95 36.53 -7.10 2.24
N GLY A 96 35.42 -6.67 1.63
CA GLY A 96 35.38 -6.11 0.29
C GLY A 96 35.45 -7.17 -0.82
N LYS A 97 35.36 -8.46 -0.49
CA LYS A 97 35.35 -9.54 -1.47
C LYS A 97 33.98 -9.66 -2.08
N GLU A 98 33.92 -9.69 -3.41
CA GLU A 98 32.67 -9.94 -4.14
C GLU A 98 32.24 -11.41 -3.99
N LEU A 99 30.95 -11.60 -3.76
CA LEU A 99 30.34 -12.92 -3.61
C LEU A 99 29.69 -13.35 -4.93
N PRO A 100 29.77 -14.63 -5.30
CA PRO A 100 28.95 -15.17 -6.38
C PRO A 100 27.49 -15.12 -5.97
N ILE A 101 26.72 -14.26 -6.66
CA ILE A 101 25.29 -14.11 -6.44
C ILE A 101 24.50 -14.40 -7.71
N ARG A 102 23.26 -14.87 -7.53
CA ARG A 102 22.23 -14.89 -8.55
C ARG A 102 21.28 -13.74 -8.29
N VAL A 103 20.87 -13.06 -9.35
CA VAL A 103 19.91 -11.96 -9.29
C VAL A 103 18.75 -12.26 -10.23
N LYS A 104 17.53 -12.34 -9.68
CA LYS A 104 16.28 -12.51 -10.44
C LYS A 104 15.43 -11.25 -10.30
N VAL A 105 15.01 -10.65 -11.41
CA VAL A 105 14.09 -9.50 -11.38
C VAL A 105 12.71 -10.00 -10.92
N LEU A 106 12.18 -9.40 -9.86
CA LEU A 106 10.86 -9.73 -9.31
C LEU A 106 9.77 -8.85 -9.91
N ALA A 107 10.07 -7.55 -10.07
CA ALA A 107 9.18 -6.55 -10.64
C ALA A 107 9.98 -5.41 -11.28
N THR A 108 9.35 -4.67 -12.19
CA THR A 108 9.93 -3.49 -12.87
C THR A 108 8.99 -2.30 -12.73
N TRP A 109 9.55 -1.09 -12.64
CA TRP A 109 8.78 0.14 -12.82
C TRP A 109 8.24 0.22 -14.25
N LYS A 110 6.99 0.61 -14.40
CA LYS A 110 6.28 0.67 -15.68
C LYS A 110 5.95 2.11 -16.04
N ASP A 111 5.68 2.39 -17.31
CA ASP A 111 5.12 3.69 -17.70
C ASP A 111 3.80 3.93 -16.94
N PRO A 112 3.50 5.17 -16.52
CA PRO A 112 4.24 6.42 -16.74
C PRO A 112 5.18 6.81 -15.57
N VAL A 113 5.74 5.85 -14.84
CA VAL A 113 6.66 6.14 -13.73
C VAL A 113 7.98 6.70 -14.25
N PRO A 114 8.54 7.79 -13.67
CA PRO A 114 9.86 8.27 -14.05
C PRO A 114 10.91 7.17 -13.88
N GLY A 115 11.71 6.90 -14.91
CA GLY A 115 12.64 5.77 -14.89
C GLY A 115 11.98 4.41 -15.18
N ALA A 116 10.80 4.37 -15.82
CA ALA A 116 10.17 3.16 -16.32
C ALA A 116 11.14 2.23 -17.06
N GLY A 117 10.91 0.93 -16.91
CA GLY A 117 11.80 -0.15 -17.35
C GLY A 117 12.96 -0.45 -16.39
N SER A 118 13.15 0.35 -15.33
CA SER A 118 14.07 0.00 -14.25
C SER A 118 13.50 -1.10 -13.35
N ILE A 119 14.39 -1.80 -12.66
CA ILE A 119 14.06 -2.82 -11.67
C ILE A 119 13.37 -2.13 -10.49
N ARG A 120 12.22 -2.66 -10.09
CA ARG A 120 11.52 -2.26 -8.87
C ARG A 120 11.92 -3.12 -7.69
N ALA A 121 12.06 -4.42 -7.91
CA ALA A 121 12.57 -5.35 -6.92
C ALA A 121 13.36 -6.47 -7.60
N ALA A 122 14.45 -6.90 -6.97
CA ALA A 122 15.23 -8.05 -7.39
C ALA A 122 15.46 -9.00 -6.21
N LEU A 123 15.38 -10.30 -6.48
CA LEU A 123 15.78 -11.36 -5.56
C LEU A 123 17.28 -11.60 -5.70
N VAL A 124 18.01 -11.46 -4.60
CA VAL A 124 19.43 -11.79 -4.49
C VAL A 124 19.56 -13.13 -3.77
N GLN A 125 20.29 -14.07 -4.37
CA GLN A 125 20.53 -15.40 -3.80
C GLN A 125 22.00 -15.77 -3.83
N PHE A 126 22.48 -16.38 -2.75
CA PHE A 126 23.85 -16.85 -2.63
C PHE A 126 24.00 -17.86 -1.48
N ARG A 127 25.16 -18.51 -1.43
CA ARG A 127 25.55 -19.44 -0.38
C ARG A 127 26.47 -18.75 0.60
N ASP A 128 26.25 -18.97 1.88
CA ASP A 128 27.22 -18.59 2.90
C ASP A 128 27.25 -19.62 4.04
N PHE A 129 28.43 -19.76 4.65
CA PHE A 129 28.60 -20.54 5.86
C PHE A 129 28.28 -19.69 7.08
N ILE A 130 27.17 -20.00 7.75
CA ILE A 130 26.73 -19.29 8.94
C ILE A 130 27.30 -20.00 10.15
N SER A 131 28.41 -19.49 10.70
CA SER A 131 29.06 -20.06 11.89
C SER A 131 28.29 -19.76 13.17
N VAL A 132 27.72 -18.57 13.30
CA VAL A 132 27.01 -18.11 14.49
C VAL A 132 25.84 -17.22 14.10
N ALA A 133 24.81 -17.17 14.94
CA ALA A 133 23.63 -16.32 14.76
C ALA A 133 23.88 -14.87 15.18
N MET A 134 25.02 -14.32 14.76
CA MET A 134 25.35 -12.90 14.94
C MET A 134 25.04 -12.12 13.67
N PRO A 135 24.52 -10.88 13.77
CA PRO A 135 24.28 -10.06 12.60
C PRO A 135 25.56 -9.86 11.79
N ARG A 136 25.46 -10.04 10.46
CA ARG A 136 26.57 -9.81 9.52
C ARG A 136 26.18 -8.76 8.50
N THR A 137 27.01 -7.74 8.33
CA THR A 137 26.81 -6.73 7.28
C THR A 137 27.44 -7.18 5.97
N TYR A 138 26.75 -6.91 4.88
CA TYR A 138 27.24 -6.99 3.49
C TYR A 138 26.96 -5.65 2.84
N THR A 139 27.61 -5.37 1.72
CA THR A 139 27.31 -4.17 0.92
C THR A 139 26.80 -4.59 -0.45
N LEU A 140 25.56 -4.21 -0.75
CA LEU A 140 25.02 -4.33 -2.10
C LEU A 140 25.44 -3.10 -2.90
N ARG A 141 26.00 -3.31 -4.09
CA ARG A 141 26.47 -2.26 -5.00
C ARG A 141 25.71 -2.31 -6.32
N TRP A 142 25.57 -1.16 -6.97
CA TRP A 142 25.09 -1.07 -8.35
C TRP A 142 25.87 -0.05 -9.19
N GLY A 143 25.75 -0.17 -10.51
CA GLY A 143 26.30 0.76 -11.51
C GLY A 143 27.44 0.20 -12.35
N ALA A 144 28.09 -0.89 -11.90
CA ALA A 144 29.08 -1.63 -12.67
C ALA A 144 28.66 -3.10 -12.81
N PRO A 145 28.96 -3.79 -13.93
CA PRO A 145 28.71 -5.22 -14.05
C PRO A 145 29.44 -6.01 -12.95
N ARG A 146 28.71 -6.90 -12.29
CA ARG A 146 29.29 -7.86 -11.34
C ARG A 146 30.26 -8.81 -12.06
N GLN A 147 31.29 -9.23 -11.35
CA GLN A 147 32.33 -10.15 -11.83
C GLN A 147 32.03 -11.58 -11.40
N GLU A 148 31.44 -11.76 -10.21
CA GLU A 148 31.09 -13.06 -9.67
C GLU A 148 29.62 -13.42 -9.96
N ASN A 149 29.37 -14.69 -10.30
CA ASN A 149 28.03 -15.15 -10.65
C ASN A 149 27.76 -16.51 -10.01
N GLU A 150 26.60 -16.64 -9.39
CA GLU A 150 26.03 -17.94 -9.04
C GLU A 150 25.09 -18.40 -10.16
N THR A 151 25.29 -19.64 -10.60
CA THR A 151 24.63 -20.21 -11.79
C THR A 151 23.43 -21.07 -11.43
N GLU A 152 23.38 -21.60 -10.21
CA GLU A 152 22.29 -22.43 -9.73
C GLU A 152 21.07 -21.59 -9.33
N GLU A 153 19.86 -22.08 -9.61
CA GLU A 153 18.61 -21.44 -9.21
C GLU A 153 17.97 -22.21 -8.05
N TRP A 154 17.45 -21.48 -7.07
CA TRP A 154 16.70 -22.06 -5.96
C TRP A 154 15.35 -21.37 -5.79
N PRO A 155 14.32 -22.11 -5.33
CA PRO A 155 13.12 -21.48 -4.80
C PRO A 155 13.49 -20.47 -3.70
N ALA A 156 12.82 -19.32 -3.65
CA ALA A 156 13.08 -18.33 -2.59
C ALA A 156 12.85 -18.89 -1.18
N ARG A 157 11.98 -19.90 -1.07
CA ARG A 157 11.69 -20.64 0.17
C ARG A 157 12.68 -21.77 0.48
N GLN A 158 13.77 -21.90 -0.27
CA GLN A 158 14.81 -22.89 0.01
C GLN A 158 15.30 -22.73 1.46
N HIS A 159 15.27 -23.81 2.23
CA HIS A 159 15.65 -23.84 3.65
C HIS A 159 14.86 -22.93 4.59
N TRP A 160 13.68 -22.43 4.20
CA TRP A 160 12.80 -21.75 5.16
C TRP A 160 12.45 -22.69 6.32
N LEU A 161 12.50 -22.13 7.52
CA LEU A 161 12.33 -22.86 8.78
C LEU A 161 10.87 -22.77 9.21
N THR A 162 10.32 -23.87 9.72
CA THR A 162 8.99 -23.84 10.35
C THR A 162 9.03 -22.94 11.59
N ILE A 163 7.99 -22.13 11.77
CA ILE A 163 7.86 -21.27 12.94
C ILE A 163 7.44 -22.11 14.15
N GLU A 164 8.18 -22.00 15.24
CA GLU A 164 7.97 -22.76 16.48
C GLU A 164 7.27 -21.93 17.58
N ASP A 165 6.96 -20.66 17.30
CA ASP A 165 6.24 -19.79 18.24
C ASP A 165 4.92 -20.43 18.69
N LYS A 166 4.70 -20.47 20.00
CA LYS A 166 3.49 -21.07 20.60
C LYS A 166 2.18 -20.51 20.02
N ALA A 167 2.14 -19.22 19.69
CA ALA A 167 0.98 -18.57 19.11
C ALA A 167 0.66 -19.04 17.67
N LEU A 168 1.65 -19.59 16.98
CA LEU A 168 1.57 -20.08 15.59
C LEU A 168 1.79 -21.60 15.51
N ALA A 169 1.84 -22.30 16.64
CA ALA A 169 2.02 -23.74 16.67
C ALA A 169 0.92 -24.45 15.84
N GLY A 170 1.33 -25.38 14.98
CA GLY A 170 0.42 -26.14 14.11
C GLY A 170 -0.01 -25.45 12.80
N THR A 171 0.47 -24.23 12.52
CA THR A 171 0.07 -23.48 11.31
C THR A 171 0.91 -23.79 10.05
N ASN A 172 1.96 -24.63 10.17
CA ASN A 172 2.93 -24.95 9.11
C ASN A 172 3.56 -23.71 8.42
N LEU A 173 3.47 -22.54 9.06
CA LEU A 173 4.06 -21.31 8.54
C LEU A 173 5.57 -21.37 8.71
N GLN A 174 6.27 -20.69 7.81
CA GLN A 174 7.72 -20.76 7.72
C GLN A 174 8.34 -19.37 7.68
N GLU A 175 9.63 -19.26 7.93
CA GLU A 175 10.37 -18.01 7.80
C GLU A 175 11.75 -18.22 7.17
N PRO A 176 12.33 -17.19 6.52
CA PRO A 176 13.69 -17.24 6.02
C PRO A 176 14.68 -17.72 7.09
N PRO A 177 15.62 -18.62 6.75
CA PRO A 177 16.67 -19.07 7.68
C PRO A 177 17.63 -17.93 8.04
N VAL A 178 17.70 -16.91 7.17
CA VAL A 178 18.43 -15.66 7.33
C VAL A 178 17.57 -14.53 6.80
N TYR A 179 17.27 -13.54 7.63
CA TYR A 179 16.58 -12.32 7.22
C TYR A 179 17.59 -11.26 6.78
N ALA A 180 17.31 -10.58 5.66
CA ALA A 180 18.05 -9.39 5.26
C ALA A 180 17.30 -8.13 5.65
N VAL A 181 17.97 -7.25 6.39
CA VAL A 181 17.44 -5.95 6.82
C VAL A 181 18.16 -4.84 6.05
N LEU A 182 17.37 -4.03 5.34
CA LEU A 182 17.83 -2.84 4.64
C LEU A 182 17.66 -1.59 5.54
N PRO A 183 18.49 -0.55 5.37
CA PRO A 183 18.34 0.69 6.10
C PRO A 183 17.02 1.37 5.79
N LYS A 184 16.37 1.95 6.81
CA LYS A 184 15.13 2.74 6.64
C LYS A 184 15.30 3.89 5.64
N GLN A 185 16.49 4.48 5.52
CA GLN A 185 16.79 5.51 4.51
C GLN A 185 16.64 4.98 3.08
N TRP A 186 17.03 3.73 2.85
CA TRP A 186 16.87 3.07 1.56
C TRP A 186 15.40 2.69 1.32
N LEU A 187 14.76 2.07 2.31
CA LEU A 187 13.36 1.64 2.23
C LEU A 187 12.41 2.81 1.95
N GLY A 188 12.62 3.96 2.57
CA GLY A 188 11.83 5.18 2.35
C GLY A 188 11.97 5.77 0.94
N GLN A 189 13.08 5.47 0.24
CA GLN A 189 13.29 5.88 -1.15
C GLN A 189 12.71 4.90 -2.16
N ALA A 190 12.57 3.63 -1.80
CA ALA A 190 12.19 2.56 -2.72
C ALA A 190 10.70 2.54 -3.10
N LEU A 191 9.88 3.47 -2.57
CA LEU A 191 8.45 3.63 -2.88
C LEU A 191 7.65 2.31 -2.77
N LEU A 192 7.94 1.53 -1.73
CA LEU A 192 7.24 0.26 -1.42
C LEU A 192 5.75 0.45 -1.10
N LYS A 193 5.40 1.61 -0.55
CA LYS A 193 4.01 2.04 -0.30
C LYS A 193 3.74 3.45 -0.82
N GLY A 194 4.68 4.34 -0.56
CA GLY A 194 4.69 5.74 -0.98
C GLY A 194 6.01 6.37 -0.56
N ARG A 195 6.06 7.70 -0.54
CA ARG A 195 7.25 8.44 -0.13
C ARG A 195 7.29 8.60 1.39
N ILE A 196 7.85 7.61 2.08
CA ILE A 196 7.95 7.57 3.55
C ILE A 196 9.33 8.08 3.98
N LEU A 197 9.37 9.04 4.91
CA LEU A 197 10.63 9.46 5.51
C LEU A 197 11.07 8.49 6.61
N PRO A 198 12.37 8.24 6.78
CA PRO A 198 12.88 7.43 7.87
C PRO A 198 12.62 8.13 9.21
N SER A 199 12.14 7.36 10.21
CA SER A 199 11.94 7.85 11.58
C SER A 199 13.14 8.64 12.11
N GLY A 200 12.85 9.71 12.84
CA GLY A 200 13.86 10.65 13.37
C GLY A 200 14.41 11.65 12.35
N SER A 201 13.95 11.65 11.08
CA SER A 201 14.36 12.68 10.10
C SER A 201 13.70 14.04 10.34
N ASP A 202 12.54 14.07 10.99
CA ASP A 202 11.85 15.30 11.38
C ASP A 202 11.53 15.28 12.88
N PRO A 203 12.24 16.07 13.72
CA PRO A 203 11.98 16.14 15.16
C PRO A 203 10.53 16.52 15.52
N LYS A 204 9.80 17.22 14.64
CA LYS A 204 8.38 17.59 14.89
C LYS A 204 7.46 16.36 14.92
N TRP A 205 7.92 15.25 14.37
CA TRP A 205 7.20 13.97 14.24
C TRP A 205 7.74 12.87 15.18
N GLU A 206 8.60 13.20 16.14
CA GLU A 206 9.08 12.25 17.14
C GLU A 206 7.92 11.58 17.89
N PHE A 207 6.84 12.32 18.20
CA PHE A 207 5.65 11.77 18.82
C PHE A 207 5.02 10.63 18.01
N TYR A 208 5.01 10.74 16.68
CA TYR A 208 4.46 9.73 15.79
C TYR A 208 5.34 8.49 15.77
N ASP A 209 6.66 8.68 15.64
CA ASP A 209 7.63 7.59 15.62
C ASP A 209 7.63 6.80 16.93
N HIS A 210 7.63 7.51 18.07
CA HIS A 210 7.55 6.91 19.40
C HIS A 210 6.28 6.07 19.54
N ASN A 211 5.11 6.66 19.23
CA ASN A 211 3.84 5.95 19.37
C ASN A 211 3.70 4.78 18.41
N MET A 212 4.13 4.90 17.14
CA MET A 212 4.14 3.78 16.18
C MET A 212 4.90 2.57 16.73
N GLY A 213 6.07 2.80 17.34
CA GLY A 213 6.88 1.72 17.93
C GLY A 213 6.26 1.14 19.20
N LYS A 214 5.64 1.96 20.05
CA LYS A 214 5.01 1.50 21.29
C LYS A 214 3.72 0.71 21.04
N TYR A 215 2.84 1.21 20.15
CA TYR A 215 1.64 0.47 19.76
C TYR A 215 1.96 -0.79 18.93
N PHE A 216 3.11 -0.83 18.23
CA PHE A 216 3.57 -2.04 17.53
C PHE A 216 3.70 -3.22 18.49
N LEU A 217 4.31 -3.00 19.67
CA LEU A 217 4.48 -4.05 20.68
C LEU A 217 3.13 -4.63 21.13
N THR A 218 2.15 -3.77 21.39
CA THR A 218 0.77 -4.19 21.67
C THR A 218 0.16 -4.94 20.48
N ALA A 219 0.39 -4.46 19.26
CA ALA A 219 -0.16 -5.07 18.06
C ALA A 219 0.32 -6.51 17.88
N ILE A 220 1.58 -6.82 18.22
CA ILE A 220 2.16 -8.17 18.13
C ILE A 220 1.99 -9.00 19.41
N ASN A 221 1.16 -8.54 20.35
CA ASN A 221 0.94 -9.14 21.67
C ASN A 221 2.20 -9.29 22.54
N GLN A 222 3.19 -8.41 22.36
CA GLN A 222 4.36 -8.35 23.23
C GLN A 222 4.03 -7.51 24.48
N PHE A 223 3.57 -8.20 25.51
CA PHE A 223 3.09 -7.60 26.76
C PHE A 223 3.90 -8.02 27.98
N ASP A 224 3.76 -7.23 29.04
CA ASP A 224 4.02 -7.70 30.40
C ASP A 224 3.06 -8.86 30.73
N PRO A 225 3.53 -9.94 31.39
CA PRO A 225 2.71 -11.10 31.74
C PRO A 225 1.45 -10.79 32.57
N ARG A 226 1.39 -9.63 33.24
CA ARG A 226 0.23 -9.17 34.03
C ARG A 226 -0.93 -8.65 33.17
N VAL A 227 -0.69 -8.34 31.89
CA VAL A 227 -1.74 -7.84 31.00
C VAL A 227 -2.84 -8.87 30.81
N GLU A 228 -4.08 -8.44 31.01
CA GLU A 228 -5.25 -9.30 30.92
C GLU A 228 -5.52 -9.76 29.49
N LYS A 229 -6.08 -10.97 29.36
CA LYS A 229 -6.37 -11.60 28.06
C LYS A 229 -7.28 -10.78 27.15
N ILE A 230 -8.14 -9.90 27.70
CA ILE A 230 -9.03 -9.04 26.92
C ILE A 230 -8.27 -8.07 26.00
N TYR A 231 -7.04 -7.70 26.37
CA TYR A 231 -6.16 -6.84 25.57
C TYR A 231 -5.33 -7.60 24.54
N VAL A 232 -5.34 -8.94 24.59
CA VAL A 232 -4.61 -9.78 23.65
C VAL A 232 -5.41 -9.91 22.35
N SER A 233 -4.74 -9.65 21.23
CA SER A 233 -5.29 -9.85 19.90
C SER A 233 -5.24 -11.32 19.51
N ASP A 234 -6.36 -12.04 19.58
CA ASP A 234 -6.50 -13.40 19.02
C ASP A 234 -6.67 -13.35 17.50
N TYR A 235 -5.65 -12.84 16.79
CA TYR A 235 -5.67 -12.65 15.34
C TYR A 235 -5.80 -13.96 14.55
N MET A 236 -5.73 -15.13 15.21
CA MET A 236 -5.97 -16.42 14.57
C MET A 236 -7.46 -16.76 14.45
N LYS A 237 -8.32 -16.10 15.23
CA LYS A 237 -9.76 -16.35 15.31
C LYS A 237 -10.62 -15.11 15.14
N ASP A 238 -10.05 -13.94 15.39
CA ASP A 238 -10.75 -12.66 15.38
C ASP A 238 -10.46 -11.90 14.09
N TYR A 239 -11.47 -11.77 13.22
CA TYR A 239 -11.34 -11.01 11.98
C TYR A 239 -11.09 -9.52 12.24
N GLU A 240 -11.48 -9.01 13.40
CA GLU A 240 -11.37 -7.59 13.72
C GLU A 240 -9.90 -7.15 13.72
N CYS A 241 -8.99 -8.00 14.20
CA CYS A 241 -7.55 -7.75 14.18
C CYS A 241 -6.97 -7.51 12.77
N TRP A 242 -7.68 -7.92 11.73
CA TRP A 242 -7.26 -7.83 10.34
C TRP A 242 -7.81 -6.62 9.60
N LEU A 243 -8.83 -5.95 10.14
CA LEU A 243 -9.36 -4.74 9.53
C LEU A 243 -8.23 -3.71 9.34
N PHE A 244 -8.18 -3.14 8.13
CA PHE A 244 -7.17 -2.17 7.69
C PHE A 244 -5.77 -2.74 7.45
N ASP A 245 -5.66 -4.02 7.09
CA ASP A 245 -4.41 -4.68 6.67
C ASP A 245 -3.30 -4.64 7.74
N ARG A 246 -3.48 -5.49 8.75
CA ARG A 246 -2.53 -5.73 9.84
C ARG A 246 -1.11 -6.00 9.34
N ALA A 247 -0.97 -6.85 8.31
CA ALA A 247 0.34 -7.28 7.83
C ALA A 247 1.09 -6.13 7.16
N THR A 248 0.43 -5.35 6.31
CA THR A 248 1.02 -4.15 5.72
C THR A 248 1.43 -3.14 6.78
N THR A 249 0.65 -2.98 7.85
CA THR A 249 0.98 -2.05 8.93
C THR A 249 2.34 -2.39 9.56
N PHE A 250 2.67 -3.68 9.75
CA PHE A 250 3.98 -4.10 10.25
C PHE A 250 5.12 -3.83 9.27
N TYR A 251 4.88 -4.01 7.97
CA TYR A 251 5.85 -3.61 6.95
C TYR A 251 6.04 -2.09 6.90
N VAL A 252 4.99 -1.29 7.09
CA VAL A 252 5.11 0.17 7.15
C VAL A 252 5.96 0.59 8.34
N THR A 253 5.78 -0.06 9.50
CA THR A 253 6.67 0.12 10.66
C THR A 253 8.12 -0.25 10.31
N HIS A 254 8.35 -1.35 9.59
CA HIS A 254 9.69 -1.69 9.09
C HIS A 254 10.27 -0.64 8.13
N ILE A 255 9.48 -0.13 7.19
CA ILE A 255 9.94 0.86 6.21
C ILE A 255 10.36 2.16 6.92
N ARG A 256 9.57 2.59 7.90
CA ARG A 256 9.81 3.84 8.63
C ARG A 256 10.87 3.70 9.72
N GLN A 257 10.90 2.60 10.47
CA GLN A 257 11.78 2.41 11.63
C GLN A 257 13.00 1.52 11.37
N GLY A 258 12.96 0.70 10.32
CA GLY A 258 13.93 -0.36 10.06
C GLY A 258 13.74 -1.55 10.99
N GLY A 259 14.81 -2.32 11.20
CA GLY A 259 14.87 -3.38 12.19
C GLY A 259 14.23 -4.71 11.75
N LEU A 260 14.70 -5.80 12.34
CA LEU A 260 14.27 -7.16 12.02
C LEU A 260 12.83 -7.45 12.45
N GLU A 261 12.43 -7.01 13.65
CA GLU A 261 11.19 -7.47 14.26
C GLU A 261 9.94 -7.08 13.44
N PRO A 262 9.75 -5.82 13.00
CA PRO A 262 8.60 -5.48 12.16
C PRO A 262 8.59 -6.20 10.80
N LEU A 263 9.76 -6.44 10.20
CA LEU A 263 9.89 -7.23 8.97
C LEU A 263 9.44 -8.67 9.17
N ARG A 264 9.95 -9.32 10.22
CA ARG A 264 9.59 -10.70 10.58
C ARG A 264 8.10 -10.82 10.86
N GLN A 265 7.54 -9.92 11.66
CA GLN A 265 6.11 -9.91 11.98
C GLN A 265 5.24 -9.64 10.76
N GLY A 266 5.67 -8.78 9.83
CA GLY A 266 5.02 -8.59 8.53
C GLY A 266 4.96 -9.88 7.71
N VAL A 267 6.10 -10.58 7.56
CA VAL A 267 6.17 -11.87 6.83
C VAL A 267 5.28 -12.93 7.45
N ARG A 268 5.26 -13.02 8.78
CA ARG A 268 4.42 -13.98 9.52
C ARG A 268 2.94 -13.65 9.37
N ALA A 269 2.56 -12.39 9.54
CA ALA A 269 1.18 -11.92 9.40
C ALA A 269 0.66 -12.13 7.97
N THR A 270 1.47 -11.87 6.92
CA THR A 270 1.06 -12.15 5.53
C THR A 270 0.75 -13.63 5.33
N GLN A 271 1.56 -14.53 5.89
CA GLN A 271 1.31 -15.97 5.73
C GLN A 271 0.07 -16.43 6.51
N VAL A 272 -0.18 -15.87 7.70
CA VAL A 272 -1.44 -16.13 8.41
C VAL A 272 -2.61 -15.66 7.57
N TYR A 273 -2.59 -14.43 7.06
CA TYR A 273 -3.64 -13.91 6.17
C TYR A 273 -3.86 -14.83 4.95
N ALA A 274 -2.80 -15.19 4.25
CA ALA A 274 -2.86 -16.09 3.10
C ALA A 274 -3.47 -17.46 3.46
N SER A 275 -3.16 -18.01 4.64
CA SER A 275 -3.74 -19.27 5.12
C SER A 275 -5.24 -19.20 5.46
N LYS A 276 -5.76 -17.98 5.64
CA LYS A 276 -7.17 -17.70 5.95
C LYS A 276 -7.95 -17.18 4.74
N LEU A 277 -7.31 -17.09 3.57
CA LEU A 277 -7.97 -16.67 2.34
C LEU A 277 -8.47 -17.89 1.58
N LEU A 278 -9.75 -17.89 1.22
CA LEU A 278 -10.36 -18.93 0.40
C LEU A 278 -10.12 -18.67 -1.10
N PRO A 279 -10.26 -19.68 -1.97
CA PRO A 279 -9.99 -19.53 -3.41
C PRO A 279 -10.84 -18.47 -4.13
N ASP A 280 -12.03 -18.17 -3.61
CA ASP A 280 -12.93 -17.10 -4.10
C ASP A 280 -12.58 -15.71 -3.55
N GLY A 281 -11.51 -15.60 -2.76
CA GLY A 281 -11.08 -14.38 -2.11
C GLY A 281 -11.77 -14.10 -0.76
N ARG A 282 -12.72 -14.95 -0.32
CA ARG A 282 -13.37 -14.76 0.98
C ARG A 282 -12.38 -14.94 2.12
N PHE A 283 -12.43 -14.05 3.11
CA PHE A 283 -11.65 -14.16 4.32
C PHE A 283 -12.34 -15.08 5.34
N ALA A 284 -11.75 -16.24 5.61
CA ALA A 284 -12.39 -17.31 6.37
C ALA A 284 -12.78 -16.93 7.80
N LEU A 285 -12.11 -15.94 8.42
CA LEU A 285 -12.44 -15.50 9.78
C LEU A 285 -13.76 -14.72 9.88
N LEU A 286 -14.37 -14.35 8.75
CA LEU A 286 -15.73 -13.78 8.74
C LEU A 286 -16.80 -14.84 9.04
N GLY A 287 -16.47 -16.13 8.89
CA GLY A 287 -17.41 -17.23 9.04
C GLY A 287 -18.07 -17.63 7.72
N ASP A 288 -18.70 -18.80 7.73
CA ASP A 288 -19.18 -19.48 6.52
C ASP A 288 -20.43 -18.87 5.87
N LYS A 289 -21.11 -17.98 6.60
CA LYS A 289 -22.34 -17.32 6.13
C LYS A 289 -22.09 -15.95 5.51
N GLU A 290 -20.92 -15.37 5.73
CA GLU A 290 -20.59 -14.05 5.21
C GLU A 290 -20.13 -14.14 3.75
N PRO A 291 -20.59 -13.24 2.85
CA PRO A 291 -20.12 -13.21 1.48
C PRO A 291 -18.66 -12.74 1.40
N PRO A 292 -17.97 -12.96 0.26
CA PRO A 292 -16.68 -12.32 0.01
C PRO A 292 -16.80 -10.79 0.13
N ASP A 293 -15.86 -10.17 0.85
CA ASP A 293 -15.87 -8.74 1.12
C ASP A 293 -14.51 -8.12 0.76
N VAL A 294 -14.53 -7.19 -0.21
CA VAL A 294 -13.33 -6.56 -0.76
C VAL A 294 -12.53 -5.79 0.29
N LYS A 295 -13.12 -5.37 1.41
CA LYS A 295 -12.39 -4.67 2.49
C LYS A 295 -11.40 -5.56 3.24
N PHE A 296 -11.44 -6.88 3.02
CA PHE A 296 -10.46 -7.85 3.51
C PHE A 296 -9.51 -8.36 2.42
N GLY A 297 -9.62 -7.83 1.19
CA GLY A 297 -8.64 -8.10 0.14
C GLY A 297 -7.40 -7.25 0.38
N PHE A 298 -6.32 -7.88 0.83
CA PHE A 298 -5.05 -7.22 1.16
C PHE A 298 -3.95 -7.59 0.16
N GLN A 299 -3.78 -6.80 -0.89
CA GLN A 299 -2.66 -6.99 -1.84
C GLN A 299 -1.33 -6.39 -1.39
N GLU A 300 -1.34 -5.33 -0.58
CA GLU A 300 -0.10 -4.66 -0.17
C GLU A 300 0.84 -5.58 0.60
N CYS A 301 0.31 -6.37 1.54
CA CYS A 301 1.13 -7.29 2.32
C CYS A 301 1.75 -8.39 1.45
N LEU A 302 1.02 -8.85 0.41
CA LEU A 302 1.50 -9.83 -0.55
C LEU A 302 2.63 -9.26 -1.42
N ALA A 303 2.49 -8.02 -1.90
CA ALA A 303 3.54 -7.33 -2.64
C ALA A 303 4.80 -7.11 -1.78
N LEU A 304 4.64 -6.65 -0.55
CA LEU A 304 5.76 -6.39 0.37
C LEU A 304 6.49 -7.68 0.74
N THR A 305 5.78 -8.78 0.99
CA THR A 305 6.40 -10.10 1.17
C THR A 305 7.16 -10.53 -0.08
N TYR A 306 6.57 -10.41 -1.27
CA TYR A 306 7.23 -10.76 -2.53
C TYR A 306 8.51 -9.93 -2.76
N TRP A 307 8.43 -8.60 -2.63
CA TRP A 307 9.54 -7.69 -2.92
C TRP A 307 10.68 -7.73 -1.90
N LEU A 308 10.42 -8.14 -0.64
CA LEU A 308 11.43 -8.18 0.43
C LEU A 308 11.98 -9.59 0.68
N THR A 309 11.28 -10.64 0.27
CA THR A 309 11.72 -12.04 0.51
C THR A 309 11.83 -12.90 -0.75
N GLY A 310 11.26 -12.46 -1.87
CA GLY A 310 11.16 -13.26 -3.09
C GLY A 310 10.12 -14.38 -3.03
N ASP A 311 9.31 -14.46 -1.97
CA ASP A 311 8.34 -15.54 -1.79
C ASP A 311 7.23 -15.52 -2.85
N GLU A 312 7.37 -16.36 -3.86
CA GLU A 312 6.44 -16.48 -4.98
C GLU A 312 5.08 -17.11 -4.61
N LYS A 313 4.92 -17.74 -3.44
CA LYS A 313 3.62 -18.31 -3.03
C LYS A 313 2.54 -17.25 -2.90
N VAL A 314 2.93 -16.01 -2.57
CA VAL A 314 1.99 -14.88 -2.45
C VAL A 314 1.36 -14.50 -3.79
N LEU A 315 1.96 -14.88 -4.93
CA LEU A 315 1.38 -14.64 -6.26
C LEU A 315 0.08 -15.45 -6.47
N ASN A 316 -0.01 -16.66 -5.92
CA ASN A 316 -1.26 -17.44 -5.97
C ASN A 316 -2.32 -16.89 -5.01
N THR A 317 -1.89 -16.39 -3.85
CA THR A 317 -2.79 -15.69 -2.92
C THR A 317 -3.34 -14.42 -3.57
N SER A 318 -2.50 -13.68 -4.29
CA SER A 318 -2.87 -12.48 -5.05
C SER A 318 -3.98 -12.76 -6.06
N LYS A 319 -3.92 -13.89 -6.78
CA LYS A 319 -5.01 -14.31 -7.69
C LYS A 319 -6.35 -14.52 -6.98
N SER A 320 -6.32 -15.04 -5.75
CA SER A 320 -7.53 -15.24 -4.95
C SER A 320 -8.10 -13.90 -4.48
N VAL A 321 -7.24 -12.96 -4.04
CA VAL A 321 -7.67 -11.59 -3.71
C VAL A 321 -8.31 -10.88 -4.91
N LEU A 322 -7.77 -11.06 -6.12
CA LEU A 322 -8.33 -10.44 -7.33
C LEU A 322 -9.75 -10.90 -7.65
N LYS A 323 -10.20 -12.07 -7.18
CA LYS A 323 -11.59 -12.52 -7.32
C LYS A 323 -12.59 -11.62 -6.60
N LEU A 324 -12.15 -10.88 -5.58
CA LEU A 324 -12.98 -9.88 -4.90
C LEU A 324 -13.37 -8.72 -5.83
N LEU A 325 -12.60 -8.47 -6.89
CA LEU A 325 -12.93 -7.44 -7.88
C LEU A 325 -14.04 -7.87 -8.84
N ASP A 326 -14.33 -9.17 -8.94
CA ASP A 326 -15.39 -9.71 -9.80
C ASP A 326 -16.77 -9.63 -9.11
N VAL A 327 -16.80 -9.61 -7.77
CA VAL A 327 -18.03 -9.70 -6.96
C VAL A 327 -18.49 -8.35 -6.40
N TRP A 328 -17.62 -7.33 -6.37
CA TRP A 328 -17.95 -6.00 -5.91
C TRP A 328 -17.87 -4.98 -7.06
N ASP A 329 -19.03 -4.45 -7.47
CA ASP A 329 -19.11 -3.38 -8.46
C ASP A 329 -18.70 -2.04 -7.81
N PRO A 330 -17.85 -1.19 -8.39
CA PRO A 330 -17.54 0.12 -7.81
C PRO A 330 -18.58 1.20 -8.10
N VAL A 331 -19.44 1.02 -9.10
CA VAL A 331 -20.35 2.07 -9.57
C VAL A 331 -21.46 2.29 -8.54
N LEU A 332 -21.59 3.53 -8.09
CA LEU A 332 -22.67 3.96 -7.23
C LEU A 332 -23.94 4.19 -8.07
N THR A 333 -25.01 3.47 -7.74
CA THR A 333 -26.32 3.57 -8.41
C THR A 333 -27.44 3.67 -7.36
N PRO A 334 -28.64 4.18 -7.70
CA PRO A 334 -29.75 4.23 -6.74
C PRO A 334 -30.19 2.86 -6.22
N GLN A 335 -30.04 1.80 -7.00
CA GLN A 335 -30.46 0.44 -6.65
C GLN A 335 -29.44 -0.29 -5.78
N ARG A 336 -28.25 0.28 -5.63
CA ARG A 336 -27.19 -0.33 -4.85
C ARG A 336 -27.57 -0.40 -3.37
N THR A 337 -27.34 -1.56 -2.77
CA THR A 337 -27.70 -1.82 -1.36
C THR A 337 -26.57 -1.57 -0.38
N PHE A 338 -25.31 -1.78 -0.79
CA PHE A 338 -24.14 -1.54 0.06
C PHE A 338 -22.95 -0.98 -0.73
N TRP A 339 -22.45 0.17 -0.30
CA TRP A 339 -21.31 0.88 -0.90
C TRP A 339 -20.70 1.79 0.14
N THR A 340 -19.38 1.77 0.27
CA THR A 340 -18.65 2.77 1.05
C THR A 340 -17.30 3.08 0.42
N GLU A 341 -16.72 4.22 0.77
CA GLU A 341 -15.40 4.67 0.34
C GLU A 341 -14.31 3.66 0.74
N ARG A 342 -14.52 2.91 1.83
CA ARG A 342 -13.61 1.82 2.26
C ARG A 342 -13.57 0.68 1.26
N HIS A 343 -14.71 0.25 0.73
CA HIS A 343 -14.72 -0.83 -0.26
C HIS A 343 -14.04 -0.37 -1.55
N LEU A 344 -14.31 0.88 -1.96
CA LEU A 344 -13.63 1.49 -3.09
C LEU A 344 -12.11 1.54 -2.88
N ALA A 345 -11.67 1.97 -1.70
CA ALA A 345 -10.24 2.07 -1.35
C ALA A 345 -9.52 0.72 -1.49
N PHE A 346 -10.06 -0.35 -0.89
CA PHE A 346 -9.46 -1.67 -0.98
C PHE A 346 -9.57 -2.27 -2.38
N ALA A 347 -10.66 -2.05 -3.10
CA ALA A 347 -10.76 -2.48 -4.50
C ALA A 347 -9.67 -1.80 -5.35
N LEU A 348 -9.51 -0.48 -5.22
CA LEU A 348 -8.49 0.30 -5.92
C LEU A 348 -7.08 -0.20 -5.58
N LEU A 349 -6.77 -0.41 -4.29
CA LEU A 349 -5.49 -1.00 -3.85
C LEU A 349 -5.27 -2.39 -4.44
N ASN A 350 -6.31 -3.23 -4.49
CA ASN A 350 -6.17 -4.59 -4.99
C ASN A 350 -5.79 -4.62 -6.48
N ALA A 351 -6.42 -3.79 -7.31
CA ALA A 351 -6.04 -3.66 -8.71
C ALA A 351 -4.66 -3.00 -8.87
N THR A 352 -4.43 -1.87 -8.19
CA THR A 352 -3.18 -1.09 -8.28
C THR A 352 -1.96 -1.91 -7.90
N VAL A 353 -2.00 -2.58 -6.75
CA VAL A 353 -0.83 -3.29 -6.23
C VAL A 353 -0.56 -4.58 -7.00
N ALA A 354 -1.60 -5.27 -7.44
CA ALA A 354 -1.42 -6.43 -8.31
C ALA A 354 -0.80 -6.05 -9.66
N TYR A 355 -1.13 -4.88 -10.22
CA TYR A 355 -0.41 -4.31 -11.37
C TYR A 355 1.06 -4.06 -11.04
N GLU A 356 1.38 -3.47 -9.89
CA GLU A 356 2.78 -3.23 -9.47
C GLU A 356 3.59 -4.53 -9.35
N MET A 357 2.97 -5.62 -8.93
CA MET A 357 3.61 -6.94 -8.80
C MET A 357 3.83 -7.64 -10.14
N THR A 358 2.85 -7.56 -11.05
CA THR A 358 2.79 -8.40 -12.26
C THR A 358 3.12 -7.66 -13.55
N GLY A 359 2.91 -6.35 -13.57
CA GLY A 359 2.97 -5.53 -14.79
C GLY A 359 1.81 -5.75 -15.76
N ASP A 360 0.74 -6.44 -15.37
CA ASP A 360 -0.42 -6.68 -16.23
C ASP A 360 -1.24 -5.41 -16.45
N ALA A 361 -1.24 -4.90 -17.68
CA ALA A 361 -1.94 -3.68 -18.05
C ALA A 361 -3.47 -3.75 -17.80
N GLN A 362 -4.09 -4.93 -17.82
CA GLN A 362 -5.52 -5.07 -17.51
C GLN A 362 -5.84 -4.68 -16.07
N LEU A 363 -4.91 -4.94 -15.14
CA LEU A 363 -5.05 -4.53 -13.74
C LEU A 363 -4.92 -3.02 -13.57
N LEU A 364 -4.06 -2.35 -14.35
CA LEU A 364 -4.01 -0.88 -14.37
C LEU A 364 -5.31 -0.30 -14.93
N GLU A 365 -5.85 -0.85 -16.01
CA GLU A 365 -7.15 -0.41 -16.55
C GLU A 365 -8.29 -0.64 -15.55
N ARG A 366 -8.26 -1.76 -14.81
CA ARG A 366 -9.20 -1.99 -13.71
C ARG A 366 -9.04 -0.95 -12.60
N ALA A 367 -7.81 -0.59 -12.22
CA ALA A 367 -7.54 0.47 -11.25
C ALA A 367 -8.05 1.84 -11.73
N ARG A 368 -7.86 2.19 -13.01
CA ARG A 368 -8.41 3.41 -13.63
C ARG A 368 -9.93 3.44 -13.53
N ALA A 369 -10.60 2.33 -13.85
CA ALA A 369 -12.06 2.24 -13.78
C ALA A 369 -12.60 2.34 -12.34
N LEU A 370 -11.90 1.75 -11.37
CA LEU A 370 -12.22 1.88 -9.94
C LEU A 370 -12.08 3.34 -9.48
N PHE A 371 -10.95 3.99 -9.79
CA PHE A 371 -10.76 5.40 -9.48
C PHE A 371 -11.83 6.28 -10.14
N GLU A 372 -12.14 6.03 -11.42
CA GLU A 372 -13.17 6.76 -12.16
C GLU A 372 -14.53 6.68 -11.48
N ALA A 373 -14.95 5.51 -11.00
CA ALA A 373 -16.23 5.35 -10.31
C ALA A 373 -16.32 6.23 -9.06
N GLY A 374 -15.26 6.29 -8.26
CA GLY A 374 -15.18 7.17 -7.09
C GLY A 374 -15.14 8.64 -7.46
N TYR A 375 -14.32 9.02 -8.44
CA TYR A 375 -14.23 10.38 -8.93
C TYR A 375 -15.58 10.87 -9.48
N ASN A 376 -16.26 10.04 -10.27
CA ASN A 376 -17.59 10.32 -10.81
C ASN A 376 -18.63 10.49 -9.69
N ALA A 377 -18.57 9.70 -8.61
CA ALA A 377 -19.44 9.89 -7.44
C ALA A 377 -19.28 11.26 -6.77
N GLN A 378 -18.12 11.91 -6.89
CA GLN A 378 -17.90 13.28 -6.39
C GLN A 378 -18.41 14.34 -7.36
N ILE A 379 -18.16 14.19 -8.66
CA ILE A 379 -18.45 15.24 -9.65
C ILE A 379 -19.88 15.16 -10.23
N ASN A 380 -20.46 13.96 -10.25
CA ASN A 380 -21.80 13.64 -10.74
C ASN A 380 -22.52 12.76 -9.71
N PRO A 381 -22.83 13.30 -8.51
CA PRO A 381 -23.48 12.55 -7.45
C PRO A 381 -24.89 12.10 -7.89
N LEU A 382 -25.45 11.10 -7.19
CA LEU A 382 -26.79 10.57 -7.48
C LEU A 382 -27.85 11.68 -7.48
N PRO A 383 -28.93 11.56 -8.29
CA PRO A 383 -30.02 12.53 -8.28
C PRO A 383 -30.57 12.78 -6.87
N GLY A 384 -30.62 14.05 -6.47
CA GLY A 384 -31.07 14.48 -5.14
C GLY A 384 -29.99 14.48 -4.05
N ALA A 385 -28.80 13.91 -4.31
CA ALA A 385 -27.66 14.01 -3.41
C ALA A 385 -26.96 15.37 -3.53
N PRO A 386 -26.45 15.93 -2.42
CA PRO A 386 -25.67 17.16 -2.47
C PRO A 386 -24.36 16.99 -3.24
N LYS A 387 -23.95 18.03 -3.97
CA LYS A 387 -22.64 18.12 -4.63
C LYS A 387 -21.67 18.90 -3.75
N ASP A 388 -21.20 18.27 -2.69
CA ASP A 388 -20.32 18.88 -1.68
C ASP A 388 -18.86 18.40 -1.73
N GLY A 389 -18.49 17.66 -2.78
CA GLY A 389 -17.12 17.22 -3.02
C GLY A 389 -16.74 15.87 -2.40
N CYS A 390 -17.58 15.28 -1.53
CA CYS A 390 -17.40 13.89 -1.14
C CYS A 390 -18.09 12.90 -2.12
N MET A 391 -17.81 11.61 -1.98
CA MET A 391 -18.48 10.50 -2.66
C MET A 391 -19.82 10.18 -1.97
N VAL A 392 -20.75 11.13 -2.06
CA VAL A 392 -22.01 11.08 -1.32
C VAL A 392 -22.86 9.88 -1.74
N HIS A 393 -23.33 9.13 -0.76
CA HIS A 393 -24.22 7.99 -0.92
C HIS A 393 -25.26 7.99 0.21
N THR A 394 -26.30 7.17 0.09
CA THR A 394 -27.34 7.11 1.12
C THR A 394 -26.80 6.44 2.39
N ALA A 395 -27.34 6.82 3.55
CA ALA A 395 -27.05 6.16 4.81
C ALA A 395 -27.34 4.65 4.76
N ARG A 396 -28.43 4.25 4.09
CA ARG A 396 -28.73 2.84 3.82
C ARG A 396 -27.66 2.14 2.99
N GLN A 397 -27.15 2.78 1.95
CA GLN A 397 -26.00 2.26 1.18
C GLN A 397 -24.74 2.15 2.03
N HIS A 398 -24.58 3.02 3.03
CA HIS A 398 -23.48 2.94 3.98
C HIS A 398 -23.62 1.76 4.97
N GLY A 399 -24.83 1.17 5.07
CA GLY A 399 -25.17 0.14 6.05
C GLY A 399 -25.84 0.68 7.32
N GLU A 400 -26.19 1.97 7.35
CA GLU A 400 -26.86 2.61 8.47
C GLU A 400 -28.38 2.40 8.40
N LYS A 401 -29.04 2.43 9.57
CA LYS A 401 -30.50 2.28 9.70
C LYS A 401 -31.25 3.63 9.73
N ILE A 402 -30.63 4.66 9.16
CA ILE A 402 -31.18 6.01 9.06
C ILE A 402 -31.32 6.40 7.59
N GLU A 403 -32.09 7.45 7.32
CA GLU A 403 -32.28 8.00 5.97
C GLU A 403 -31.45 9.27 5.77
N GLY A 404 -31.08 9.53 4.52
CA GLY A 404 -30.39 10.75 4.11
C GLY A 404 -29.06 10.50 3.44
N TRP A 405 -28.42 11.60 3.05
CA TRP A 405 -27.17 11.60 2.28
C TRP A 405 -25.98 11.83 3.19
N LEU A 406 -24.95 11.01 3.03
CA LEU A 406 -23.75 11.11 3.83
C LEU A 406 -22.51 10.63 3.08
N CYS A 407 -21.39 10.86 3.73
CA CYS A 407 -20.06 10.38 3.40
C CYS A 407 -19.35 10.06 4.73
N SER A 408 -18.35 9.18 4.70
CA SER A 408 -17.53 8.90 5.86
C SER A 408 -16.13 9.49 5.76
N SER A 409 -15.75 10.31 6.75
CA SER A 409 -14.41 10.92 6.78
C SER A 409 -13.32 9.87 7.03
N TRP A 410 -13.61 8.92 7.91
CA TRP A 410 -12.72 7.79 8.25
C TRP A 410 -12.47 6.91 7.01
N MET A 411 -13.52 6.61 6.25
CA MET A 411 -13.38 5.78 5.05
C MET A 411 -12.78 6.56 3.87
N SER A 412 -13.06 7.85 3.77
CA SER A 412 -12.44 8.73 2.77
C SER A 412 -10.93 8.84 2.96
N ALA A 413 -10.42 8.83 4.20
CA ALA A 413 -8.98 8.78 4.46
C ALA A 413 -8.30 7.52 3.86
N LEU A 414 -8.98 6.37 3.90
CA LEU A 414 -8.52 5.14 3.23
C LEU A 414 -8.51 5.30 1.71
N ALA A 415 -9.54 5.95 1.15
CA ALA A 415 -9.61 6.24 -0.28
C ALA A 415 -8.49 7.18 -0.73
N VAL A 416 -8.14 8.20 0.06
CA VAL A 416 -7.00 9.09 -0.22
C VAL A 416 -5.68 8.32 -0.25
N ASP A 417 -5.45 7.42 0.71
CA ASP A 417 -4.26 6.55 0.70
C ASP A 417 -4.20 5.68 -0.58
N ALA A 418 -5.32 5.06 -0.95
CA ALA A 418 -5.42 4.27 -2.18
C ALA A 418 -5.19 5.11 -3.45
N MET A 419 -5.76 6.31 -3.50
CA MET A 419 -5.60 7.25 -4.60
C MET A 419 -4.15 7.70 -4.77
N LEU A 420 -3.44 7.98 -3.68
CA LEU A 420 -2.02 8.35 -3.77
C LEU A 420 -1.17 7.20 -4.31
N ARG A 421 -1.44 5.97 -3.89
CA ARG A 421 -0.76 4.80 -4.46
C ARG A 421 -1.08 4.58 -5.94
N TYR A 422 -2.35 4.76 -6.33
CA TYR A 422 -2.75 4.76 -7.73
C TYR A 422 -2.09 5.89 -8.54
N TYR A 423 -1.98 7.09 -7.97
CA TYR A 423 -1.33 8.23 -8.61
C TYR A 423 0.12 7.94 -8.96
N LEU A 424 0.87 7.32 -8.03
CA LEU A 424 2.27 6.94 -8.23
C LEU A 424 2.50 6.05 -9.46
N VAL A 425 1.52 5.26 -9.88
CA VAL A 425 1.67 4.30 -10.99
C VAL A 425 0.88 4.66 -12.24
N SER A 426 0.01 5.68 -12.18
CA SER A 426 -0.85 6.10 -13.28
C SER A 426 -0.59 7.53 -13.76
N ALA A 427 0.03 8.36 -12.93
CA ALA A 427 0.16 9.81 -13.12
C ALA A 427 -1.19 10.51 -13.41
N ASP A 428 -2.33 9.95 -12.97
CA ASP A 428 -3.66 10.47 -13.27
C ASP A 428 -3.89 11.83 -12.57
N PRO A 429 -3.93 12.95 -13.30
CA PRO A 429 -3.98 14.29 -12.70
C PRO A 429 -5.29 14.54 -11.93
N ARG A 430 -6.33 13.74 -12.17
CA ARG A 430 -7.62 13.87 -11.47
C ARG A 430 -7.51 13.47 -10.00
N VAL A 431 -6.49 12.71 -9.61
CA VAL A 431 -6.26 12.34 -8.21
C VAL A 431 -6.10 13.57 -7.33
N ALA A 432 -5.26 14.53 -7.75
CA ALA A 432 -5.06 15.78 -7.01
C ALA A 432 -6.40 16.48 -6.77
N LYS A 433 -7.22 16.60 -7.82
CA LYS A 433 -8.53 17.25 -7.74
C LYS A 433 -9.52 16.48 -6.84
N SER A 434 -9.53 15.16 -6.91
CA SER A 434 -10.37 14.29 -6.07
C SER A 434 -10.07 14.48 -4.59
N ILE A 435 -8.78 14.48 -4.23
CA ILE A 435 -8.30 14.68 -2.85
C ILE A 435 -8.60 16.09 -2.35
N GLU A 436 -8.40 17.12 -3.18
CA GLU A 436 -8.78 18.51 -2.85
C GLU A 436 -10.28 18.62 -2.51
N MET A 437 -11.16 18.00 -3.30
CA MET A 437 -12.61 18.02 -3.05
C MET A 437 -12.97 17.34 -1.72
N LEU A 438 -12.33 16.21 -1.38
CA LEU A 438 -12.53 15.54 -0.10
C LEU A 438 -12.10 16.42 1.08
N ALA A 439 -10.92 17.04 0.99
CA ALA A 439 -10.42 17.91 2.05
C ALA A 439 -11.27 19.18 2.23
N GLU A 440 -11.71 19.81 1.14
CA GLU A 440 -12.63 20.96 1.20
C GLU A 440 -13.98 20.57 1.82
N SER A 441 -14.52 19.39 1.46
CA SER A 441 -15.75 18.86 2.05
C SER A 441 -15.60 18.58 3.54
N LEU A 442 -14.52 17.91 3.94
CA LEU A 442 -14.18 17.61 5.34
C LEU A 442 -14.06 18.91 6.16
N ALA A 443 -13.37 19.91 5.65
CA ALA A 443 -13.17 21.17 6.35
C ALA A 443 -14.49 21.95 6.55
N ARG A 444 -15.41 21.91 5.59
CA ARG A 444 -16.68 22.64 5.66
C ARG A 444 -17.74 21.93 6.49
N PHE A 445 -17.79 20.60 6.41
CA PHE A 445 -18.95 19.83 6.89
C PHE A 445 -18.60 18.68 7.81
N GLY A 446 -17.34 18.21 7.77
CA GLY A 446 -16.93 16.96 8.39
C GLY A 446 -16.22 17.09 9.72
N THR A 447 -16.09 18.30 10.29
CA THR A 447 -15.38 18.50 11.56
C THR A 447 -16.21 19.25 12.59
N TYR A 448 -15.92 18.99 13.86
CA TYR A 448 -16.53 19.69 15.00
C TYR A 448 -15.52 19.84 16.14
N LYS A 449 -15.90 20.62 17.14
CA LYS A 449 -15.11 20.81 18.36
C LYS A 449 -15.60 19.87 19.45
N LEU A 450 -14.73 18.97 19.88
CA LEU A 450 -14.95 18.09 21.02
C LEU A 450 -14.25 18.69 22.25
N GLN A 451 -14.96 18.80 23.37
CA GLN A 451 -14.36 19.21 24.63
C GLN A 451 -14.83 18.27 25.74
N GLY A 452 -13.92 17.41 26.21
CA GLY A 452 -14.20 16.52 27.33
C GLY A 452 -14.35 17.27 28.65
N LYS A 453 -15.04 16.64 29.62
CA LYS A 453 -15.17 17.18 30.98
C LYS A 453 -13.79 17.35 31.62
N GLY A 454 -13.46 18.58 32.01
CA GLY A 454 -12.17 18.93 32.62
C GLY A 454 -11.05 19.25 31.63
N GLU A 455 -11.30 19.20 30.32
CA GLU A 455 -10.32 19.58 29.31
C GLU A 455 -10.25 21.10 29.15
N LYS A 456 -9.04 21.64 29.15
CA LYS A 456 -8.78 23.09 29.11
C LYS A 456 -9.15 23.73 27.77
N TYR A 457 -9.09 22.97 26.69
CA TYR A 457 -9.32 23.45 25.33
C TYR A 457 -10.13 22.43 24.52
N PRO A 458 -10.98 22.88 23.58
CA PRO A 458 -11.63 21.98 22.63
C PRO A 458 -10.62 21.46 21.58
N TRP A 459 -10.83 20.23 21.13
CA TRP A 459 -10.09 19.56 20.06
C TRP A 459 -10.91 19.52 18.78
N VAL A 460 -10.29 19.77 17.62
CA VAL A 460 -10.97 19.59 16.34
C VAL A 460 -10.89 18.12 15.95
N VAL A 461 -12.05 17.50 15.74
CA VAL A 461 -12.16 16.09 15.37
C VAL A 461 -13.07 15.94 14.15
N ALA A 462 -12.90 14.85 13.41
CA ALA A 462 -13.70 14.56 12.24
C ALA A 462 -14.89 13.65 12.59
N HIS A 463 -16.09 14.00 12.16
CA HIS A 463 -17.26 13.14 12.27
C HIS A 463 -17.05 11.84 11.48
N TYR A 464 -17.41 10.69 12.06
CA TYR A 464 -17.51 9.44 11.31
C TYR A 464 -18.35 9.59 10.05
N LEU A 465 -19.57 10.12 10.19
CA LEU A 465 -20.53 10.37 9.11
C LEU A 465 -20.79 11.86 8.98
N TYR A 466 -20.67 12.40 7.77
CA TYR A 466 -20.86 13.83 7.51
C TYR A 466 -21.43 14.10 6.12
N GLY A 467 -21.76 15.35 5.87
CA GLY A 467 -22.23 15.86 4.60
C GLY A 467 -22.75 17.27 4.77
N SER A 468 -23.03 17.96 3.66
CA SER A 468 -23.69 19.28 3.69
C SER A 468 -25.16 19.22 4.11
N GLN A 469 -25.80 18.05 3.98
CA GLN A 469 -27.16 17.76 4.44
C GLN A 469 -27.21 16.41 5.17
N PRO A 470 -26.45 16.26 6.27
CA PRO A 470 -26.32 14.98 6.93
C PRO A 470 -27.62 14.62 7.66
N PRO A 471 -27.91 13.32 7.86
CA PRO A 471 -29.03 12.89 8.69
C PRO A 471 -28.99 13.55 10.07
N LYS A 472 -30.16 13.94 10.60
CA LYS A 472 -30.28 14.56 11.93
C LYS A 472 -29.82 13.61 13.03
N ASP A 473 -30.18 12.34 12.90
CA ASP A 473 -29.89 11.29 13.87
C ASP A 473 -28.59 10.55 13.54
N ARG A 474 -27.65 11.23 12.85
CA ARG A 474 -26.33 10.65 12.58
C ARG A 474 -25.60 10.37 13.88
N GLU A 475 -24.87 9.27 13.89
CA GLU A 475 -24.06 8.90 15.04
C GLU A 475 -22.89 9.87 15.21
N VAL A 476 -22.66 10.32 16.45
CA VAL A 476 -21.48 11.07 16.85
C VAL A 476 -20.70 10.19 17.81
N TYR A 477 -19.50 9.81 17.39
CA TYR A 477 -18.66 8.88 18.14
C TYR A 477 -17.48 9.62 18.75
N GLU A 478 -17.73 10.58 19.64
CA GLU A 478 -16.74 11.52 20.16
C GLU A 478 -15.33 10.93 20.39
N TYR A 479 -15.23 9.80 21.11
CA TYR A 479 -13.95 9.16 21.37
C TYR A 479 -13.34 8.44 20.16
N ASN A 480 -14.14 7.81 19.30
CA ASN A 480 -13.60 7.18 18.09
C ASN A 480 -13.27 8.23 17.03
N ASP A 481 -14.07 9.28 16.89
CA ASP A 481 -13.83 10.44 16.02
C ASP A 481 -12.46 11.06 16.35
N LEU A 482 -12.14 11.18 17.65
CA LEU A 482 -10.81 11.61 18.10
C LEU A 482 -9.70 10.65 17.66
N GLN A 483 -9.89 9.33 17.79
CA GLN A 483 -8.94 8.30 17.34
C GLN A 483 -8.70 8.29 15.82
N HIS A 484 -9.60 8.93 15.07
CA HIS A 484 -9.49 9.10 13.62
C HIS A 484 -8.93 10.48 13.21
N SER A 485 -8.25 11.19 14.13
CA SER A 485 -7.61 12.48 13.80
C SER A 485 -6.41 12.31 12.87
N LEU A 486 -5.64 11.23 13.02
CA LEU A 486 -4.38 11.02 12.31
C LEU A 486 -4.58 10.62 10.84
N ASP A 487 -5.56 9.77 10.56
CA ASP A 487 -5.96 9.39 9.20
C ASP A 487 -6.79 10.51 8.54
N ASN A 488 -7.62 11.27 9.26
CA ASN A 488 -8.23 12.46 8.65
C ASN A 488 -7.22 13.57 8.34
N LEU A 489 -6.16 13.70 9.13
CA LEU A 489 -5.04 14.59 8.83
C LEU A 489 -4.39 14.24 7.48
N LYS A 490 -4.34 12.95 7.10
CA LYS A 490 -3.81 12.52 5.80
C LYS A 490 -4.57 13.12 4.62
N THR A 491 -5.90 13.19 4.70
CA THR A 491 -6.74 13.83 3.68
C THR A 491 -6.34 15.29 3.48
N VAL A 492 -6.23 16.04 4.58
CA VAL A 492 -5.93 17.48 4.55
C VAL A 492 -4.48 17.73 4.11
N ALA A 493 -3.53 16.94 4.62
CA ALA A 493 -2.11 17.05 4.27
C ALA A 493 -1.86 16.76 2.78
N ALA A 494 -2.53 15.75 2.22
CA ALA A 494 -2.42 15.44 0.80
C ALA A 494 -3.03 16.56 -0.08
N ALA A 495 -4.15 17.16 0.32
CA ALA A 495 -4.71 18.31 -0.40
C ALA A 495 -3.79 19.54 -0.34
N ASN A 496 -3.27 19.88 0.84
CA ASN A 496 -2.31 20.99 1.00
C ASN A 496 -1.04 20.77 0.17
N TYR A 497 -0.54 19.53 0.09
CA TYR A 497 0.56 19.18 -0.80
C TYR A 497 0.27 19.58 -2.25
N PHE A 498 -0.84 19.12 -2.83
CA PHE A 498 -1.19 19.42 -4.22
C PHE A 498 -1.45 20.91 -4.45
N LEU A 499 -2.16 21.57 -3.54
CA LEU A 499 -2.42 23.01 -3.61
C LEU A 499 -1.12 23.81 -3.64
N ARG A 500 -0.17 23.52 -2.76
CA ARG A 500 1.15 24.19 -2.73
C ARG A 500 1.93 23.98 -4.02
N LYS A 501 1.93 22.76 -4.57
CA LYS A 501 2.57 22.47 -5.86
C LYS A 501 1.92 23.19 -7.04
N GLN A 502 0.66 23.59 -6.91
CA GLN A 502 -0.04 24.45 -7.86
C GLN A 502 0.12 25.96 -7.55
N GLY A 503 0.93 26.34 -6.57
CA GLY A 503 1.08 27.73 -6.11
C GLY A 503 -0.16 28.30 -5.42
N LYS A 504 -1.06 27.43 -4.94
CA LYS A 504 -2.30 27.82 -4.24
C LYS A 504 -2.14 27.60 -2.74
N VAL A 505 -2.80 28.47 -1.97
CA VAL A 505 -2.93 28.35 -0.52
C VAL A 505 -4.41 28.37 -0.15
N ARG A 506 -4.78 27.57 0.85
CA ARG A 506 -6.11 27.50 1.45
C ARG A 506 -5.96 27.61 2.97
N PRO A 507 -5.99 28.84 3.54
CA PRO A 507 -5.72 29.06 4.96
C PRO A 507 -6.60 28.22 5.90
N GLU A 508 -7.81 27.90 5.50
CA GLU A 508 -8.74 27.02 6.22
C GLU A 508 -8.24 25.58 6.31
N LEU A 509 -7.64 25.05 5.24
CA LEU A 509 -7.07 23.70 5.22
C LEU A 509 -5.73 23.66 5.96
N GLU A 510 -4.93 24.72 5.90
CA GLU A 510 -3.70 24.81 6.70
C GLU A 510 -4.01 24.86 8.20
N ARG A 511 -5.01 25.67 8.60
CA ARG A 511 -5.49 25.69 9.99
C ARG A 511 -6.04 24.33 10.42
N LEU A 512 -6.86 23.69 9.59
CA LEU A 512 -7.40 22.38 9.91
C LEU A 512 -6.29 21.33 10.06
N GLN A 513 -5.25 21.37 9.22
CA GLN A 513 -4.09 20.51 9.34
C GLN A 513 -3.39 20.68 10.70
N GLU A 514 -3.16 21.93 11.12
CA GLU A 514 -2.55 22.21 12.44
C GLU A 514 -3.40 21.72 13.60
N GLU A 515 -4.71 21.91 13.54
CA GLU A 515 -5.64 21.46 14.57
C GLU A 515 -5.72 19.93 14.65
N LEU A 516 -5.78 19.23 13.50
CA LEU A 516 -5.77 17.77 13.47
C LEU A 516 -4.43 17.18 13.95
N ILE A 517 -3.30 17.86 13.73
CA ILE A 517 -2.01 17.46 14.34
C ILE A 517 -2.11 17.52 15.87
N LYS A 518 -2.70 18.57 16.42
CA LYS A 518 -2.90 18.70 17.88
C LYS A 518 -3.80 17.59 18.41
N SER A 519 -4.94 17.34 17.75
CA SER A 519 -5.86 16.27 18.13
C SER A 519 -5.24 14.88 18.04
N ALA A 520 -4.42 14.61 17.00
CA ALA A 520 -3.73 13.33 16.87
C ALA A 520 -2.66 13.13 17.95
N LYS A 521 -1.89 14.17 18.30
CA LYS A 521 -0.96 14.14 19.44
C LYS A 521 -1.69 13.84 20.74
N TYR A 522 -2.78 14.57 20.97
CA TYR A 522 -3.60 14.40 22.15
C TYR A 522 -4.19 12.99 22.25
N ASP A 523 -4.74 12.44 21.16
CA ASP A 523 -5.24 11.07 21.14
C ASP A 523 -4.13 10.08 21.51
N LEU A 524 -3.00 10.10 20.82
CA LEU A 524 -1.91 9.17 21.07
C LEU A 524 -1.39 9.23 22.52
N GLU A 525 -1.29 10.43 23.10
CA GLU A 525 -0.85 10.65 24.47
C GLU A 525 -1.92 10.28 25.52
N ARG A 526 -3.19 10.59 25.27
CA ARG A 526 -4.29 10.32 26.23
C ARG A 526 -4.46 8.83 26.51
N TRP A 527 -4.21 7.99 25.51
CA TRP A 527 -4.36 6.54 25.65
C TRP A 527 -3.16 5.86 26.31
N TYR A 528 -2.06 6.58 26.55
CA TYR A 528 -0.96 6.05 27.34
C TYR A 528 -1.39 5.86 28.80
N ILE A 529 -1.29 4.61 29.27
CA ILE A 529 -1.58 4.24 30.66
C ILE A 529 -0.26 4.03 31.37
N LYS A 530 0.22 5.06 32.06
CA LYS A 530 1.39 4.95 32.93
C LYS A 530 1.19 3.80 33.92
N ASP A 531 2.17 2.90 34.00
CA ASP A 531 2.14 1.71 34.84
C ASP A 531 0.93 0.78 34.57
N GLY A 532 0.38 0.82 33.35
CA GLY A 532 -0.77 0.01 32.94
C GLY A 532 -0.71 -1.46 33.36
N PRO A 533 0.44 -2.16 33.23
CA PRO A 533 0.55 -3.57 33.62
C PRO A 533 0.27 -3.85 35.10
N ALA A 534 0.47 -2.88 35.99
CA ALA A 534 0.10 -3.01 37.41
C ALA A 534 -1.42 -3.12 37.63
N HIS A 535 -2.21 -2.73 36.62
CA HIS A 535 -3.67 -2.74 36.61
C HIS A 535 -4.24 -3.68 35.54
N GLY A 536 -3.45 -4.63 35.04
CA GLY A 536 -3.90 -5.60 34.04
C GLY A 536 -4.05 -5.05 32.62
N LYS A 537 -3.56 -3.83 32.34
CA LYS A 537 -3.69 -3.16 31.03
C LYS A 537 -2.35 -3.01 30.33
N PRO A 538 -2.27 -3.00 29.00
CA PRO A 538 -1.06 -2.55 28.32
C PRO A 538 -0.85 -1.05 28.53
N GLU A 539 0.40 -0.58 28.50
CA GLU A 539 0.71 0.85 28.55
C GLU A 539 0.16 1.60 27.31
N TYR A 540 0.11 0.91 26.17
CA TYR A 540 -0.36 1.46 24.89
C TYR A 540 -1.51 0.58 24.34
N PRO A 541 -2.75 0.74 24.84
CA PRO A 541 -3.87 -0.14 24.52
C PRO A 541 -4.38 0.04 23.09
N LEU A 542 -4.55 -1.08 22.38
CA LEU A 542 -5.28 -1.12 21.12
C LEU A 542 -6.74 -1.47 21.39
N TRP A 543 -7.54 -0.43 21.60
CA TRP A 543 -8.98 -0.53 21.73
C TRP A 543 -9.67 0.42 20.75
N PRO A 544 -10.39 -0.10 19.74
CA PRO A 544 -10.50 -1.51 19.35
C PRO A 544 -9.19 -2.12 18.80
N LYS A 545 -9.13 -3.45 18.63
CA LYS A 545 -7.88 -4.18 18.25
C LYS A 545 -7.32 -3.79 16.87
N ARG A 546 -8.21 -3.35 15.97
CA ARG A 546 -7.89 -2.83 14.62
C ARG A 546 -7.22 -1.46 14.60
N ARG A 547 -7.16 -0.76 15.74
CA ARG A 547 -6.72 0.63 15.83
C ARG A 547 -5.33 0.88 15.23
N TYR A 548 -4.40 -0.05 15.43
CA TYR A 548 -3.05 0.08 14.88
C TYR A 548 -3.04 0.22 13.36
N GLY A 549 -3.91 -0.54 12.69
CA GLY A 549 -3.99 -0.59 11.23
C GLY A 549 -4.41 0.75 10.63
N TRP A 550 -5.53 1.32 11.06
CA TRP A 550 -5.96 2.60 10.49
C TRP A 550 -5.06 3.76 10.89
N MET A 551 -4.45 3.73 12.09
CA MET A 551 -3.63 4.85 12.55
C MET A 551 -2.34 4.96 11.76
N PHE A 552 -1.67 3.84 11.47
CA PHE A 552 -0.28 3.86 11.00
C PHE A 552 -0.08 3.29 9.60
N ARG A 553 -1.02 2.49 9.07
CA ARG A 553 -0.92 2.00 7.69
C ARG A 553 -0.99 3.19 6.72
N THR A 554 -1.94 4.11 6.89
CA THR A 554 -2.28 5.14 5.89
C THR A 554 -1.55 6.47 6.05
N THR A 555 -0.71 6.63 7.09
CA THR A 555 -0.26 7.95 7.55
C THR A 555 1.26 8.08 7.68
N ALA A 556 2.02 7.04 7.33
CA ALA A 556 3.47 7.00 7.52
C ALA A 556 4.27 8.01 6.68
N GLU A 557 3.65 8.62 5.69
CA GLU A 557 4.19 9.66 4.82
C GLU A 557 3.71 11.09 5.17
N LEU A 558 3.01 11.28 6.30
CA LEU A 558 2.48 12.59 6.69
C LEU A 558 3.55 13.66 6.81
N ASP A 559 4.67 13.32 7.46
CA ASP A 559 5.81 14.23 7.62
C ASP A 559 6.40 14.63 6.27
N TRP A 560 6.50 13.70 5.32
CA TRP A 560 6.91 14.00 3.96
C TRP A 560 5.96 15.01 3.32
N LEU A 561 4.66 14.70 3.28
CA LEU A 561 3.63 15.54 2.63
C LEU A 561 3.62 16.97 3.19
N ILE A 562 3.66 17.10 4.51
CA ILE A 562 3.52 18.37 5.21
C ILE A 562 4.76 19.25 5.00
N ASN A 563 5.94 18.65 4.89
CA ASN A 563 7.19 19.37 4.68
C ASN A 563 7.45 19.78 3.22
N GLN A 564 6.64 19.31 2.26
CA GLN A 564 6.76 19.77 0.88
C GLN A 564 6.25 21.21 0.77
N LYS A 565 7.14 22.08 0.30
CA LYS A 565 6.82 23.47 -0.06
C LYS A 565 6.45 23.60 -1.52
#